data_AF-A0A2T0LTF6-F1
#
_entry.id   AF-A0A2T0LTF6-F1
#
_cell.length_a   1.000
_cell.length_b   1.000
_cell.length_c   1.000
_cell.angle_alpha   90.00
_cell.angle_beta   90.00
_cell.angle_gamma   90.00
#
_symmetry.space_group_name_H-M   'P 1'
#
loop_
_entity.id
_entity.type
_entity.pdbx_description
1 polymer ?
#
loop_
_entity_poly.entity_id
_entity_poly.type
_entity_poly.pdbx_seq_one_letter_code
_entity_poly.pdbx_strand_id
1 'polypeptide(L)'
;MAEDKVMKFVAKPINREVFKNGSSETNIGDRSLFTHALFRDGEEVGFDGGACTVVRIEDDGRYYILCNVSMMLPEGTIAFQTFVEEVFPPPPFYAAITGGTGEYRGISGEMHIDPASPDTHYYTLYLD
;
A
#
# COMPACT_ATOMS: atom_id res chain seq x y z
N MET A 1 16.31 -23.05 -0.66
CA MET A 1 14.95 -22.61 -0.24
C MET A 1 15.05 -21.56 0.86
N ALA A 2 15.85 -20.50 0.67
CA ALA A 2 16.00 -19.42 1.65
C ALA A 2 16.03 -18.02 1.00
N GLU A 3 15.95 -17.92 -0.33
CA GLU A 3 15.84 -16.66 -1.08
C GLU A 3 14.38 -16.28 -1.40
N ASP A 4 13.44 -17.22 -1.35
CA ASP A 4 12.03 -17.01 -1.74
C ASP A 4 11.17 -16.27 -0.71
N LYS A 5 11.76 -15.81 0.42
CA LYS A 5 11.01 -15.16 1.51
C LYS A 5 10.99 -13.64 1.45
N VAL A 6 11.77 -13.03 0.56
CA VAL A 6 11.83 -11.56 0.46
C VAL A 6 11.69 -11.12 -0.98
N MET A 7 10.67 -10.31 -1.26
CA MET A 7 10.50 -9.65 -2.55
C MET A 7 10.69 -8.15 -2.40
N LYS A 8 11.40 -7.53 -3.33
CA LYS A 8 11.62 -6.08 -3.34
C LYS A 8 11.10 -5.47 -4.62
N PHE A 9 10.49 -4.29 -4.48
CA PHE A 9 10.01 -3.50 -5.59
C PHE A 9 10.30 -2.01 -5.35
N VAL A 10 10.49 -1.28 -6.43
CA VAL A 10 10.40 0.18 -6.45
C VAL A 10 9.03 0.54 -7.01
N ALA A 11 8.22 1.26 -6.24
CA ALA A 11 6.91 1.70 -6.67
C ALA A 11 6.94 3.18 -7.05
N LYS A 12 6.36 3.51 -8.20
CA LYS A 12 6.26 4.88 -8.70
C LYS A 12 4.79 5.27 -8.91
N PRO A 13 4.31 6.37 -8.30
CA PRO A 13 2.92 6.80 -8.46
C PRO A 13 2.54 7.04 -9.91
N ILE A 14 1.38 6.51 -10.32
CA ILE A 14 0.77 6.79 -11.63
C ILE A 14 -0.34 7.84 -11.45
N ASN A 15 -1.28 7.56 -10.56
CA ASN A 15 -2.38 8.45 -10.24
C ASN A 15 -2.76 8.34 -8.76
N ARG A 16 -3.30 9.44 -8.24
CA ARG A 16 -3.94 9.49 -6.94
C ARG A 16 -5.13 10.44 -7.03
N GLU A 17 -6.29 9.95 -6.62
CA GLU A 17 -7.51 10.75 -6.50
C GLU A 17 -7.97 10.75 -5.04
N VAL A 18 -8.50 11.89 -4.60
CA VAL A 18 -9.03 12.07 -3.25
C VAL A 18 -10.49 12.47 -3.36
N PHE A 19 -11.35 11.70 -2.69
CA PHE A 19 -12.79 11.93 -2.62
C PHE A 19 -13.14 12.39 -1.21
N LYS A 20 -13.81 13.53 -1.12
CA LYS A 20 -14.28 14.09 0.15
C LYS A 20 -15.68 13.61 0.49
N ASN A 21 -15.87 13.23 1.76
CA ASN A 21 -17.16 12.86 2.34
C ASN A 21 -17.75 13.96 3.23
N GLY A 22 -17.55 15.22 2.83
CA GLY A 22 -18.03 16.38 3.57
C GLY A 22 -17.28 17.66 3.23
N SER A 23 -17.54 18.71 3.99
CA SER A 23 -16.96 20.04 3.81
C SER A 23 -15.78 20.32 4.73
N SER A 24 -15.51 19.47 5.72
CA SER A 24 -14.36 19.63 6.60
C SER A 24 -13.07 19.27 5.86
N GLU A 25 -11.94 19.77 6.36
CA GLU A 25 -10.62 19.44 5.81
C GLU A 25 -10.37 17.94 5.81
N THR A 26 -10.79 17.23 6.86
CA THR A 26 -10.80 15.77 6.95
C THR A 26 -12.16 15.30 7.43
N ASN A 27 -12.75 14.32 6.75
CA ASN A 27 -14.03 13.73 7.14
C ASN A 27 -13.89 12.22 7.30
N ILE A 28 -14.64 11.63 8.24
CA ILE A 28 -14.84 10.18 8.24
C ILE A 28 -15.42 9.78 6.89
N GLY A 29 -14.82 8.78 6.26
CA GLY A 29 -15.20 8.32 4.94
C GLY A 29 -14.54 9.05 3.78
N ASP A 30 -13.67 10.05 4.01
CA ASP A 30 -12.77 10.56 2.96
C ASP A 30 -11.96 9.38 2.39
N ARG A 31 -11.80 9.33 1.07
CA ARG A 31 -11.14 8.22 0.37
C ARG A 31 -9.99 8.71 -0.49
N SER A 32 -8.92 7.94 -0.54
CA SER A 32 -7.90 8.07 -1.57
C SER A 32 -7.83 6.78 -2.38
N LEU A 33 -7.92 6.92 -3.71
CA LEU A 33 -7.64 5.85 -4.67
C LEU A 33 -6.29 6.12 -5.32
N PHE A 34 -5.46 5.09 -5.47
CA PHE A 34 -4.13 5.23 -6.06
C PHE A 34 -3.73 4.00 -6.86
N THR A 35 -2.76 4.21 -7.76
CA THR A 35 -2.07 3.15 -8.52
C THR A 35 -0.58 3.50 -8.57
N HIS A 36 0.29 2.51 -8.37
CA HIS A 36 1.72 2.63 -8.63
C HIS A 36 2.17 1.62 -9.70
N ALA A 37 3.10 2.03 -10.57
CA ALA A 37 3.88 1.08 -11.37
C ALA A 37 4.96 0.45 -10.48
N LEU A 38 5.17 -0.85 -10.63
CA LEU A 38 6.11 -1.62 -9.82
C LEU A 38 7.30 -2.06 -10.65
N PHE A 39 8.49 -1.77 -10.15
CA PHE A 39 9.74 -2.07 -10.82
C PHE A 39 10.60 -3.04 -10.01
N ARG A 40 11.26 -3.96 -10.70
CA ARG A 40 12.31 -4.83 -10.16
C ARG A 40 13.49 -4.81 -11.14
N ASP A 41 14.69 -4.60 -10.61
CA ASP A 41 15.93 -4.50 -11.41
C ASP A 41 15.85 -3.49 -12.58
N GLY A 42 15.02 -2.45 -12.43
CA GLY A 42 14.82 -1.39 -13.42
C GLY A 42 13.74 -1.66 -14.46
N GLU A 43 13.17 -2.86 -14.48
CA GLU A 43 12.08 -3.24 -15.39
C GLU A 43 10.72 -3.16 -14.68
N GLU A 44 9.70 -2.70 -15.40
CA GLU A 44 8.32 -2.72 -14.91
C GLU A 44 7.80 -4.16 -14.91
N VAL A 45 7.39 -4.63 -13.75
CA VAL A 45 6.92 -6.01 -13.52
C VAL A 45 5.45 -6.07 -13.12
N GLY A 46 4.73 -4.94 -13.15
CA GLY A 46 3.33 -4.89 -12.81
C GLY A 46 2.94 -3.56 -12.19
N PHE A 47 1.81 -3.57 -11.48
CA PHE A 47 1.28 -2.40 -10.80
C PHE A 47 0.54 -2.79 -9.52
N ASP A 48 0.39 -1.85 -8.61
CA ASP A 48 -0.56 -1.97 -7.51
C ASP A 48 -1.75 -1.03 -7.69
N GLY A 49 -2.81 -1.27 -6.93
CA GLY A 49 -3.94 -0.37 -6.82
C GLY A 49 -4.60 -0.52 -5.46
N GLY A 50 -4.99 0.60 -4.86
CA GLY A 50 -5.51 0.59 -3.51
C GLY A 50 -6.52 1.69 -3.22
N ALA A 51 -7.28 1.46 -2.15
CA ALA A 51 -8.21 2.41 -1.59
C ALA A 51 -7.94 2.56 -0.09
N CYS A 52 -7.63 3.78 0.34
CA CYS A 52 -7.53 4.16 1.74
C CYS A 52 -8.75 4.99 2.14
N THR A 53 -9.34 4.69 3.30
CA THR A 53 -10.50 5.42 3.83
C THR A 53 -10.20 5.94 5.23
N VAL A 54 -10.52 7.20 5.51
CA VAL A 54 -10.47 7.75 6.87
C VAL A 54 -11.57 7.10 7.69
N VAL A 55 -11.18 6.38 8.75
CA VAL A 55 -12.11 5.60 9.60
C VAL A 55 -12.21 6.12 11.02
N ARG A 56 -11.27 6.98 11.44
CA ARG A 56 -11.26 7.58 12.78
C ARG A 56 -10.58 8.95 12.74
N ILE A 57 -11.14 9.92 13.45
CA ILE A 57 -10.55 11.24 13.70
C ILE A 57 -10.56 11.44 15.21
N GLU A 58 -9.42 11.84 15.77
CA GLU A 58 -9.23 12.16 17.18
C GLU A 58 -9.55 13.63 17.47
N ASP A 59 -9.79 13.97 18.73
CA ASP A 59 -10.11 15.35 19.16
C ASP A 59 -8.95 16.33 18.90
N ASP A 60 -7.72 15.83 18.81
CA ASP A 60 -6.51 16.62 18.49
C ASP A 60 -6.26 16.78 16.98
N GLY A 61 -7.17 16.28 16.13
CA GLY A 61 -7.11 16.39 14.68
C GLY A 61 -6.34 15.28 13.97
N ARG A 62 -5.66 14.38 14.70
CA ARG A 62 -5.06 13.17 14.10
C ARG A 62 -6.15 12.27 13.54
N TYR A 63 -5.84 11.52 12.49
CA TYR A 63 -6.80 10.63 11.88
C TYR A 63 -6.14 9.35 11.37
N TYR A 64 -6.93 8.28 11.35
CA TYR A 64 -6.49 6.95 10.95
C TYR A 64 -7.20 6.53 9.68
N ILE A 65 -6.44 5.89 8.81
CA ILE A 65 -6.92 5.32 7.55
C ILE A 65 -6.83 3.80 7.57
N LEU A 66 -7.82 3.17 6.93
CA LEU A 66 -7.78 1.76 6.59
C LEU A 66 -7.58 1.65 5.08
N CYS A 67 -6.51 0.97 4.67
CA CYS A 67 -6.18 0.75 3.27
C CYS A 67 -6.33 -0.71 2.88
N ASN A 68 -6.97 -0.96 1.74
CA ASN A 68 -6.98 -2.25 1.06
C ASN A 68 -6.28 -2.08 -0.28
N VAL A 69 -5.26 -2.88 -0.53
CA VAL A 69 -4.40 -2.75 -1.71
C VAL A 69 -4.24 -4.12 -2.37
N SER A 70 -4.17 -4.14 -3.69
CA SER A 70 -3.78 -5.32 -4.44
C SER A 70 -2.62 -5.00 -5.36
N MET A 71 -1.65 -5.89 -5.41
CA MET A 71 -0.57 -5.90 -6.39
C MET A 71 -0.88 -6.92 -7.46
N MET A 72 -0.71 -6.55 -8.73
CA MET A 72 -0.83 -7.42 -9.89
C MET A 72 0.55 -7.61 -10.52
N LEU A 73 0.99 -8.87 -10.56
CA LEU A 73 2.23 -9.33 -11.17
C LEU A 73 1.91 -10.41 -12.22
N PRO A 74 2.85 -10.77 -13.12
CA PRO A 74 2.65 -11.82 -14.12
C PRO A 74 2.23 -13.16 -13.52
N GLU A 75 2.70 -13.48 -12.32
CA GLU A 75 2.48 -14.77 -11.67
C GLU A 75 1.19 -14.83 -10.84
N GLY A 76 0.52 -13.69 -10.65
CA GLY A 76 -0.72 -13.59 -9.89
C GLY A 76 -0.89 -12.26 -9.15
N THR A 77 -1.80 -12.25 -8.18
CA THR A 77 -2.08 -11.08 -7.35
C THR A 77 -1.72 -11.29 -5.89
N ILE A 78 -1.36 -10.22 -5.19
CA ILE A 78 -1.08 -10.20 -3.75
C ILE A 78 -1.99 -9.16 -3.10
N ALA A 79 -2.66 -9.51 -2.01
CA ALA A 79 -3.57 -8.63 -1.29
C ALA A 79 -2.94 -8.14 0.03
N PHE A 80 -3.05 -6.84 0.27
CA PHE A 80 -2.54 -6.18 1.47
C PHE A 80 -3.63 -5.41 2.20
N GLN A 81 -3.49 -5.34 3.52
CA GLN A 81 -4.30 -4.48 4.37
C GLN A 81 -3.43 -3.72 5.36
N THR A 82 -3.74 -2.46 5.60
CA THR A 82 -3.10 -1.68 6.68
C THR A 82 -4.08 -0.75 7.38
N PHE A 83 -3.79 -0.48 8.65
CA PHE A 83 -4.48 0.48 9.49
C PHE A 83 -3.40 1.36 10.13
N VAL A 84 -3.33 2.63 9.74
CA VAL A 84 -2.26 3.54 10.17
C VAL A 84 -2.80 4.92 10.46
N GLU A 85 -2.07 5.67 11.30
CA GLU A 85 -2.25 7.11 11.41
C GLU A 85 -1.77 7.76 10.11
N GLU A 86 -2.58 8.63 9.51
CA GLU A 86 -2.18 9.37 8.32
C GLU A 86 -1.44 10.64 8.74
N VAL A 87 -0.14 10.68 8.44
CA VAL A 87 0.75 11.81 8.74
C VAL A 87 1.55 12.19 7.49
N PHE A 88 1.89 13.48 7.36
CA PHE A 88 2.65 13.97 6.20
C PHE A 88 3.93 14.72 6.64
N PRO A 89 5.11 14.34 6.12
CA PRO A 89 5.36 13.14 5.29
C PRO A 89 5.16 11.85 6.09
N PRO A 90 4.71 10.75 5.46
CA PRO A 90 4.55 9.47 6.15
C PRO A 90 5.92 8.89 6.54
N PRO A 91 6.11 8.42 7.79
CA PRO A 91 7.26 7.58 8.12
C PRO A 91 7.09 6.20 7.47
N PRO A 92 8.14 5.37 7.40
CA PRO A 92 7.99 3.98 6.99
C PRO A 92 6.99 3.22 7.86
N PHE A 93 6.19 2.35 7.24
CA PHE A 93 5.12 1.62 7.89
C PHE A 93 4.95 0.21 7.29
N TYR A 94 4.06 -0.58 7.88
CA TYR A 94 3.81 -1.96 7.46
C TYR A 94 2.36 -2.16 6.99
N ALA A 95 2.19 -3.07 6.03
CA ALA A 95 0.91 -3.64 5.66
C ALA A 95 0.95 -5.17 5.80
N ALA A 96 -0.13 -5.77 6.27
CA ALA A 96 -0.26 -7.22 6.34
C ALA A 96 -0.51 -7.79 4.94
N ILE A 97 0.19 -8.86 4.59
CA ILE A 97 -0.10 -9.69 3.42
C ILE A 97 -1.20 -10.66 3.82
N THR A 98 -2.36 -10.54 3.18
CA THR A 98 -3.60 -11.25 3.57
C THR A 98 -3.96 -12.39 2.63
N GLY A 99 -3.23 -12.56 1.54
CA GLY A 99 -3.39 -13.65 0.59
C GLY A 99 -2.95 -13.29 -0.82
N GLY A 100 -3.25 -14.19 -1.76
CA GLY A 100 -2.93 -13.99 -3.17
C GLY A 100 -3.53 -15.04 -4.08
N THR A 101 -3.22 -14.92 -5.38
CA THR A 101 -3.66 -15.82 -6.45
C THR A 101 -2.45 -16.31 -7.27
N GLY A 102 -2.66 -17.28 -8.15
CA GLY A 102 -1.57 -17.86 -8.95
C GLY A 102 -0.48 -18.46 -8.06
N GLU A 103 0.78 -18.12 -8.33
CA GLU A 103 1.94 -18.55 -7.53
C GLU A 103 1.90 -18.00 -6.10
N TYR A 104 1.14 -16.93 -5.86
CA TYR A 104 0.98 -16.29 -4.54
C TYR A 104 -0.19 -16.87 -3.74
N ARG A 105 -0.74 -18.02 -4.12
CA ARG A 105 -1.86 -18.61 -3.40
C ARG A 105 -1.43 -19.08 -2.01
N GLY A 106 -2.11 -18.59 -0.98
CA GLY A 106 -1.90 -19.00 0.42
C GLY A 106 -0.76 -18.31 1.14
N ILE A 107 -0.14 -17.28 0.54
CA ILE A 107 0.90 -16.50 1.20
C ILE A 107 0.33 -15.64 2.33
N SER A 108 1.16 -15.40 3.34
CA SER A 108 0.98 -14.42 4.41
C SER A 108 2.31 -13.74 4.72
N GLY A 109 2.28 -12.73 5.59
CA GLY A 109 3.45 -12.02 6.05
C GLY A 109 3.22 -10.51 6.11
N GLU A 110 4.29 -9.74 5.90
CA GLU A 110 4.26 -8.29 6.06
C GLU A 110 4.99 -7.59 4.91
N MET A 111 4.49 -6.42 4.54
CA MET A 111 5.10 -5.52 3.57
C MET A 111 5.58 -4.27 4.28
N HIS A 112 6.88 -4.03 4.28
CA HIS A 112 7.47 -2.77 4.69
C HIS A 112 7.42 -1.78 3.53
N ILE A 113 6.87 -0.60 3.80
CA ILE A 113 6.70 0.50 2.85
C ILE A 113 7.56 1.66 3.35
N ASP A 114 8.57 2.03 2.56
CA ASP A 114 9.43 3.18 2.80
C ASP A 114 9.15 4.27 1.74
N PRO A 115 8.44 5.35 2.11
CA PRO A 115 8.14 6.43 1.20
C PRO A 115 9.32 7.39 1.04
N ALA A 116 10.38 6.91 0.36
CA ALA A 116 11.66 7.59 0.20
C ALA A 116 11.56 8.99 -0.44
N SER A 117 10.60 9.21 -1.34
CA SER A 117 10.28 10.51 -1.91
C SER A 117 8.81 10.57 -2.37
N PRO A 118 8.26 11.75 -2.72
CA PRO A 118 6.91 11.85 -3.27
C PRO A 118 6.66 11.01 -4.53
N ASP A 119 7.72 10.70 -5.28
CA ASP A 119 7.64 9.97 -6.56
C ASP A 119 8.20 8.55 -6.47
N THR A 120 8.63 8.09 -5.29
CA THR A 120 9.29 6.80 -5.13
C THR A 120 9.05 6.22 -3.76
N HIS A 121 8.51 5.00 -3.75
CA HIS A 121 8.41 4.17 -2.55
C HIS A 121 9.22 2.89 -2.73
N TYR A 122 9.90 2.43 -1.68
CA TYR A 122 10.53 1.12 -1.64
C TYR A 122 9.64 0.14 -0.89
N TYR A 123 9.32 -0.96 -1.56
CA TYR A 123 8.51 -2.04 -1.00
C TYR A 123 9.39 -3.25 -0.73
N THR A 124 9.34 -3.76 0.51
CA THR A 124 9.97 -5.02 0.88
C THR A 124 8.92 -5.93 1.50
N LEU A 125 8.59 -7.02 0.82
CA LEU A 125 7.64 -8.01 1.27
C LEU A 125 8.42 -9.14 1.93
N TYR A 126 8.03 -9.49 3.15
CA TYR A 126 8.52 -10.60 3.94
C TYR A 126 7.42 -11.66 3.97
N LEU A 127 7.69 -12.83 3.36
CA LEU A 127 6.75 -13.95 3.29
C LEU A 127 7.05 -14.99 4.37
N ASP A 128 5.99 -15.55 4.96
CA ASP A 128 6.08 -16.58 6.01
C ASP A 128 6.47 -17.98 5.50
#